data_AF-A0A844ATF5-F1
#
_entry.id   AF-A0A844ATF5-F1
#
_cell.length_a   1.000
_cell.length_b   1.000
_cell.length_c   1.000
_cell.angle_alpha   90.00
_cell.angle_beta   90.00
_cell.angle_gamma   90.00
#
_symmetry.space_group_name_H-M   'P 1'
#
loop_
_entity.id
_entity.type
_entity.pdbx_description
1 polymer ?
#
loop_
_entity_poly.entity_id
_entity_poly.type
_entity_poly.pdbx_seq_one_letter_code
_entity_poly.pdbx_strand_id
1 'polypeptide(L)'
;MFMKTPETLVGKTADLLRSLHDSILALRNEAETLRAELAAQHDINPETAGVKPQINKLETLIRDCQKVEKTLVDQNNLIRTDAPTAAYDFESVRAEIHSRLARLRATDPGSALPE
;
A
#
# COMPACT_ATOMS: atom_id res chain seq x y z
N MET A 1 0.97 23.24 17.66
CA MET A 1 1.80 22.58 16.63
C MET A 1 1.52 21.09 16.73
N PHE A 2 0.65 20.54 15.88
CA PHE A 2 0.24 19.13 15.96
C PHE A 2 1.41 18.25 15.54
N MET A 3 2.06 17.63 16.53
CA MET A 3 3.01 16.53 16.31
C MET A 3 2.27 15.45 15.53
N LYS A 4 2.60 15.28 14.25
CA LYS A 4 2.07 14.18 13.43
C LYS A 4 2.52 12.88 14.10
N THR A 5 1.59 12.15 14.68
CA THR A 5 1.87 10.82 15.23
C THR A 5 2.31 9.92 14.09
N PRO A 6 3.26 9.00 14.32
CA PRO A 6 3.78 8.10 13.28
C PRO A 6 2.65 7.33 12.57
N GLU A 7 1.60 6.96 13.30
CA GLU A 7 0.40 6.30 12.76
C GLU A 7 -0.30 7.14 11.68
N THR A 8 -0.41 8.46 11.87
CA THR A 8 -1.05 9.36 10.88
C THR A 8 -0.20 9.57 9.63
N LEU A 9 1.12 9.40 9.73
CA LEU A 9 2.03 9.44 8.59
C LEU A 9 1.93 8.14 7.78
N VAL A 10 1.93 6.99 8.46
CA VAL A 10 1.80 5.66 7.83
C VAL A 10 0.47 5.54 7.07
N GLY A 11 -0.65 5.94 7.68
CA GLY A 11 -1.96 5.90 7.03
C GLY A 11 -2.02 6.77 5.77
N LYS A 12 -1.53 8.02 5.84
CA LYS A 12 -1.49 8.93 4.69
C LYS A 12 -0.62 8.41 3.55
N THR A 13 0.52 7.82 3.87
CA THR A 13 1.41 7.23 2.85
C THR A 13 0.76 6.00 2.22
N ALA A 14 0.08 5.16 2.98
CA ALA A 14 -0.64 4.01 2.45
C ALA A 14 -1.78 4.41 1.49
N ASP A 15 -2.56 5.44 1.84
CA ASP A 15 -3.62 5.97 0.99
C ASP A 15 -3.05 6.56 -0.30
N LEU A 16 -1.93 7.29 -0.22
CA LEU A 16 -1.25 7.84 -1.39
C LEU A 16 -0.72 6.75 -2.32
N LEU A 17 -0.10 5.71 -1.77
CA LEU A 17 0.41 4.58 -2.56
C LEU A 17 -0.73 3.82 -3.24
N ARG A 18 -1.88 3.66 -2.56
CA ARG A 18 -3.08 3.05 -3.14
C ARG A 18 -3.63 3.90 -4.29
N SER A 19 -3.80 5.21 -4.05
CA SER A 19 -4.25 6.13 -5.09
C SER A 19 -3.31 6.15 -6.30
N LEU A 20 -2.00 6.06 -6.09
CA LEU A 20 -1.01 5.98 -7.16
C LEU A 20 -1.13 4.67 -7.94
N HIS A 21 -1.23 3.54 -7.23
CA HIS A 21 -1.45 2.23 -7.84
C HIS A 21 -2.71 2.22 -8.72
N ASP A 22 -3.83 2.74 -8.21
CA ASP A 22 -5.09 2.78 -8.95
C ASP A 22 -5.00 3.68 -10.19
N SER A 23 -4.25 4.78 -10.10
CA SER A 23 -4.00 5.69 -11.24
C SER A 23 -3.14 5.03 -12.32
N ILE A 24 -2.11 4.27 -11.94
CA ILE A 24 -1.25 3.53 -12.88
C ILE A 24 -2.05 2.43 -13.57
N LEU A 25 -2.88 1.70 -12.81
CA LEU A 25 -3.74 0.66 -13.36
C LEU A 25 -4.74 1.24 -14.37
N ALA A 26 -5.37 2.38 -14.06
CA ALA A 26 -6.26 3.07 -14.98
C ALA A 26 -5.54 3.50 -16.26
N LEU A 27 -4.35 4.11 -16.14
CA LEU A 27 -3.53 4.51 -17.28
C LEU A 27 -3.14 3.31 -18.16
N ARG A 28 -2.79 2.17 -17.56
CA ARG A 28 -2.47 0.95 -18.29
C ARG A 28 -3.67 0.44 -19.09
N ASN A 29 -4.84 0.38 -18.47
CA ASN A 29 -6.06 -0.08 -19.14
C ASN A 29 -6.45 0.84 -20.31
N GLU A 30 -6.31 2.16 -20.13
CA GLU A 30 -6.54 3.14 -21.20
C GLU A 30 -5.54 2.96 -22.34
N ALA A 31 -4.24 2.81 -22.02
CA ALA A 31 -3.20 2.56 -23.02
C ALA A 31 -3.40 1.24 -23.78
N GLU A 32 -3.84 0.18 -23.09
CA GLU A 32 -4.18 -1.12 -23.70
C GLU A 32 -5.38 -0.99 -24.64
N THR A 33 -6.41 -0.24 -24.24
CA THR A 33 -7.60 0.04 -25.07
C THR A 33 -7.22 0.81 -26.33
N LEU A 34 -6.49 1.92 -26.18
CA LEU A 34 -6.00 2.72 -27.31
C LEU A 34 -5.10 1.91 -28.25
N ARG A 35 -4.26 1.00 -27.70
CA ARG A 35 -3.42 0.12 -28.51
C ARG A 35 -4.28 -0.84 -29.34
N ALA A 36 -5.32 -1.42 -28.74
CA ALA A 36 -6.24 -2.32 -29.44
C ALA A 36 -7.02 -1.60 -30.54
N GLU A 37 -7.49 -0.38 -30.27
CA GLU A 37 -8.18 0.47 -31.26
C GLU A 37 -7.27 0.81 -32.44
N LEU A 38 -6.03 1.26 -32.16
CA LEU A 38 -5.06 1.58 -33.21
C LEU A 38 -4.64 0.34 -34.01
N ALA A 39 -4.49 -0.82 -33.37
CA ALA A 39 -4.22 -2.07 -34.07
C ALA A 39 -5.36 -2.45 -35.02
N ALA A 40 -6.62 -2.37 -34.55
CA ALA A 40 -7.79 -2.64 -35.38
C ALA A 40 -7.92 -1.65 -36.55
N GLN A 41 -7.63 -0.37 -36.34
CA GLN A 41 -7.61 0.63 -37.40
C GLN A 41 -6.50 0.37 -38.44
N HIS A 42 -5.32 -0.08 -38.00
CA HIS A 42 -4.23 -0.44 -38.89
C HIS A 42 -4.55 -1.66 -39.76
N ASP A 43 -5.22 -2.67 -39.18
CA ASP A 43 -5.65 -3.87 -39.91
C ASP A 43 -6.69 -3.55 -41.00
N ILE A 44 -7.56 -2.55 -40.75
CA ILE A 44 -8.57 -2.10 -41.72
C ILE A 44 -7.97 -1.19 -42.80
N ASN A 45 -7.01 -0.33 -42.44
CA ASN A 45 -6.36 0.60 -43.36
C ASN A 45 -4.83 0.64 -43.16
N PRO A 46 -4.08 -0.24 -43.84
CA PRO A 46 -2.64 -0.37 -43.65
C PRO A 46 -1.82 0.81 -44.19
N GLU A 47 -2.42 1.71 -44.99
CA GLU A 47 -1.74 2.91 -45.53
C GLU A 47 -1.68 4.08 -44.53
N THR A 48 -2.20 3.92 -43.31
CA THR A 48 -2.08 4.93 -42.25
C THR A 48 -0.64 5.05 -41.74
N ALA A 49 0.16 5.83 -42.47
CA ALA A 49 1.50 6.23 -42.08
C ALA A 49 1.44 6.98 -40.74
N GLY A 50 1.86 6.33 -39.66
CA GLY A 50 1.88 6.91 -38.31
C GLY A 50 1.30 6.04 -37.21
N VAL A 51 0.53 5.00 -37.54
CA VAL A 51 -0.12 4.14 -36.53
C VAL A 51 0.87 3.19 -35.85
N LYS A 52 1.76 2.54 -36.61
CA LYS A 52 2.85 1.70 -36.04
C LYS A 52 3.71 2.40 -34.98
N PRO A 53 4.25 3.61 -35.20
CA PRO A 53 5.03 4.29 -34.18
C PRO A 53 4.20 4.71 -32.95
N GLN A 54 2.89 4.96 -33.11
CA GLN A 54 2.00 5.21 -31.96
C GLN A 54 1.75 3.94 -31.14
N ILE A 55 1.53 2.79 -31.81
CA ILE A 55 1.42 1.48 -31.15
C ILE A 55 2.70 1.17 -30.36
N ASN A 56 3.88 1.36 -30.95
CA ASN A 56 5.16 1.13 -30.26
C ASN A 56 5.34 2.02 -29.03
N LYS A 57 4.86 3.28 -29.08
CA LYS A 57 4.86 4.19 -27.93
C LYS A 57 3.93 3.68 -26.83
N LEU A 58 2.73 3.22 -27.18
CA LEU A 58 1.78 2.65 -26.22
C LEU A 58 2.32 1.37 -25.58
N GLU A 59 2.96 0.49 -26.34
CA GLU A 59 3.60 -0.71 -25.78
C GLU A 59 4.73 -0.38 -24.80
N THR A 60 5.48 0.68 -25.08
CA THR A 60 6.52 1.16 -24.16
C THR A 60 5.90 1.71 -22.89
N LEU A 61 4.84 2.52 -23.00
CA LEU A 61 4.10 3.06 -21.85
C LEU A 61 3.49 1.93 -20.99
N ILE A 62 2.89 0.91 -21.61
CA ILE A 62 2.34 -0.24 -20.90
C ILE A 62 3.44 -0.98 -20.13
N ARG A 63 4.61 -1.22 -20.74
CA ARG A 63 5.76 -1.83 -20.06
C ARG A 63 6.25 -1.00 -18.89
N ASP A 64 6.31 0.32 -19.04
CA ASP A 64 6.70 1.22 -17.96
C ASP A 64 5.71 1.18 -16.80
N CYS A 65 4.39 1.17 -17.08
CA CYS A 65 3.35 1.00 -16.05
C CYS A 65 3.53 -0.32 -15.29
N GLN A 66 3.68 -1.44 -16.01
CA GLN A 66 3.91 -2.76 -15.42
C GLN A 66 5.19 -2.82 -14.56
N LYS A 67 6.24 -2.10 -14.96
CA LYS A 67 7.48 -2.00 -14.18
C LYS A 67 7.26 -1.26 -12.86
N VAL A 68 6.49 -0.18 -12.88
CA VAL A 68 6.15 0.56 -11.65
C VAL A 68 5.26 -0.29 -10.76
N GLU A 69 4.23 -0.95 -11.30
CA GLU A 69 3.36 -1.89 -10.57
C GLU A 69 4.19 -2.98 -9.86
N LYS A 70 5.10 -3.62 -10.59
CA LYS A 70 6.01 -4.63 -10.02
C LYS A 70 6.86 -4.04 -8.89
N THR A 71 7.43 -2.85 -9.10
CA THR A 71 8.26 -2.17 -8.08
C THR A 71 7.45 -1.85 -6.82
N LEU A 72 6.21 -1.38 -6.97
CA LEU A 72 5.31 -1.11 -5.84
C LEU A 72 4.98 -2.39 -5.06
N VAL A 73 4.72 -3.49 -5.75
CA VAL A 73 4.48 -4.80 -5.13
C VAL A 73 5.72 -5.33 -4.42
N ASP A 74 6.89 -5.26 -5.06
CA ASP A 74 8.16 -5.70 -4.48
C ASP A 74 8.51 -4.90 -3.23
N GLN A 75 8.32 -3.57 -3.24
CA GLN A 75 8.52 -2.72 -2.07
C GLN A 75 7.51 -3.00 -0.95
N ASN A 76 6.24 -3.25 -1.27
CA ASN A 76 5.25 -3.62 -0.27
C ASN A 76 5.59 -4.96 0.38
N ASN A 77 6.02 -5.95 -0.41
CA ASN A 77 6.47 -7.24 0.10
C ASN A 77 7.71 -7.09 0.98
N LEU A 78 8.68 -6.27 0.57
CA LEU A 78 9.87 -5.96 1.37
C LEU A 78 9.49 -5.33 2.71
N ILE A 79 8.58 -4.35 2.71
CA ILE A 79 8.06 -3.74 3.95
C ILE A 79 7.35 -4.78 4.82
N ARG A 80 6.63 -5.73 4.24
CA ARG A 80 5.97 -6.80 5.01
C ARG A 80 6.96 -7.83 5.57
N THR A 81 8.08 -8.08 4.91
CA THR A 81 9.13 -9.01 5.39
C THR A 81 10.12 -8.37 6.35
N ASP A 82 10.42 -7.07 6.17
CA ASP A 82 11.38 -6.30 6.97
C ASP A 82 10.72 -5.50 8.09
N ALA A 83 9.39 -5.34 8.08
CA ALA A 83 8.68 -4.93 9.28
C ALA A 83 9.01 -5.99 10.33
N PRO A 84 9.68 -5.61 11.44
CA PRO A 84 9.69 -6.49 12.57
C PRO A 84 8.21 -6.65 12.89
N THR A 85 7.68 -7.86 12.70
CA THR A 85 6.79 -8.42 13.70
C THR A 85 7.60 -8.40 15.00
N ALA A 86 7.75 -7.21 15.59
CA ALA A 86 7.71 -7.05 17.01
C ALA A 86 6.32 -7.53 17.36
N ALA A 87 6.19 -8.86 17.42
CA ALA A 87 5.15 -9.53 18.13
C ALA A 87 5.38 -9.11 19.57
N TYR A 88 4.93 -7.89 19.89
CA TYR A 88 4.68 -7.52 21.26
C TYR A 88 3.74 -8.59 21.74
N ASP A 89 4.25 -9.46 22.60
CA ASP A 89 3.42 -10.43 23.29
C ASP A 89 2.54 -9.62 24.24
N PHE A 90 1.42 -9.14 23.71
CA PHE A 90 0.45 -8.35 24.44
C PHE A 90 -0.12 -9.14 25.61
N GLU A 91 -0.09 -10.48 25.55
CA GLU A 91 -0.50 -11.31 26.65
C GLU A 91 0.53 -11.29 27.78
N SER A 92 1.83 -11.40 27.46
CA SER A 92 2.91 -11.22 28.43
C SER A 92 2.91 -9.83 29.06
N VAL A 93 2.76 -8.77 28.25
CA VAL A 93 2.67 -7.38 28.74
C VAL A 93 1.43 -7.19 29.62
N ARG A 94 0.29 -7.74 29.23
CA ARG A 94 -0.96 -7.71 30.01
C ARG A 94 -0.81 -8.46 31.34
N ALA A 95 -0.20 -9.64 31.32
CA ALA A 95 0.08 -10.42 32.52
C ALA A 95 1.02 -9.65 33.47
N GLU A 96 2.06 -8.98 32.95
CA GLU A 96 2.94 -8.15 33.77
C GLU A 96 2.20 -6.95 34.40
N ILE A 97 1.33 -6.28 33.64
CA ILE A 97 0.50 -5.18 34.16
C ILE A 97 -0.43 -5.68 35.25
N HIS A 98 -1.15 -6.79 35.05
CA HIS A 98 -2.02 -7.38 36.08
C HIS A 98 -1.23 -7.77 37.33
N SER A 99 -0.05 -8.35 37.16
CA SER A 99 0.85 -8.72 38.25
C SER A 99 1.29 -7.49 39.07
N ARG A 100 1.67 -6.39 38.39
CA ARG A 100 2.00 -5.11 39.03
C ARG A 100 0.81 -4.51 39.78
N LEU A 101 -0.38 -4.52 39.17
CA LEU A 101 -1.62 -4.02 39.79
C LEU A 101 -2.02 -4.84 41.02
N ALA A 102 -1.89 -6.16 40.95
CA ALA A 102 -2.16 -7.04 42.09
C ALA A 102 -1.21 -6.76 43.25
N ARG A 103 0.09 -6.55 42.97
CA ARG A 103 1.06 -6.14 44.00
C ARG A 103 0.71 -4.79 44.62
N LEU A 104 0.35 -3.80 43.80
CA LEU A 104 -0.05 -2.48 44.30
C LEU A 104 -1.28 -2.55 45.22
N ARG A 105 -2.29 -3.35 44.86
CA ARG A 105 -3.47 -3.59 45.70
C ARG A 105 -3.13 -4.32 47.00
N ALA A 106 -2.19 -5.26 46.97
CA ALA A 106 -1.75 -5.96 48.18
C ALA A 106 -0.94 -5.05 49.12
N THR A 107 -0.23 -4.05 48.58
CA THR A 107 0.51 -3.05 49.36
C THR A 107 -0.34 -1.87 49.81
N ASP A 108 -1.56 -1.71 49.30
CA ASP A 108 -2.54 -0.70 49.72
C ASP A 108 -3.88 -1.36 50.13
N PRO A 109 -3.94 -1.99 51.32
CA PRO A 109 -5.17 -2.60 51.83
C PRO A 109 -6.26 -1.58 52.22
N GLY A 110 -6.05 -0.27 51.98
CA GLY A 110 -6.92 0.82 52.43
C GLY A 110 -8.01 1.29 51.46
N SER A 111 -8.13 0.71 50.25
CA SER A 111 -9.16 1.12 49.27
C SER A 111 -10.36 0.18 49.17
N ALA A 112 -10.57 -0.69 50.17
CA ALA A 112 -11.84 -1.39 50.34
C ALA A 112 -12.94 -0.36 50.66
N LEU A 113 -13.60 0.17 49.62
CA LEU A 113 -14.87 0.87 49.76
C LEU A 113 -15.92 -0.17 50.17
N PRO A 114 -16.61 0.01 51.33
CA PRO A 114 -17.76 -0.80 51.67
C PRO A 114 -18.96 -0.43 50.78
N GLU A 115 -19.83 -1.41 50.56
CA GLU A 115 -21.11 -1.29 49.84
C GLU A 115 -22.02 -0.17 50.37
#